data_AF-A0A958J7G1-F1
#
_entry.id   AF-A0A958J7G1-F1
#
_cell.length_a   1.000
_cell.length_b   1.000
_cell.length_c   1.000
_cell.angle_alpha   90.00
_cell.angle_beta   90.00
_cell.angle_gamma   90.00
#
_symmetry.space_group_name_H-M   'P 1'
#
loop_
_entity.id
_entity.type
_entity.pdbx_description
1 polymer ?
#
loop_
_entity_poly.entity_id
_entity_poly.type
_entity_poly.pdbx_seq_one_letter_code
_entity_poly.pdbx_strand_id
1 'polypeptide(L)'
;MAWYRRTARSLPWRESADPYHIWVSEVMLQQTQVTTVLPYYARFLAQFPTLEALAAAPQQKVLKCWEGLGYYARARNFHKAAQMV
;
A
#
# COMPACT_ATOMS: atom_id res chain seq x y z
N MET A 1 -13.80 -23.40 3.12
CA MET A 1 -12.74 -22.83 2.25
C MET A 1 -13.03 -22.94 0.75
N ALA A 2 -13.80 -23.92 0.25
CA ALA A 2 -14.02 -24.12 -1.20
C ALA A 2 -14.66 -22.92 -1.92
N TRP A 3 -15.62 -22.23 -1.30
CA TRP A 3 -16.24 -21.05 -1.90
C TRP A 3 -15.22 -19.94 -2.18
N TYR A 4 -14.39 -19.58 -1.20
CA TYR A 4 -13.36 -18.55 -1.37
C TYR A 4 -12.39 -18.89 -2.50
N ARG A 5 -11.91 -20.14 -2.58
CA ARG A 5 -11.03 -20.57 -3.68
C ARG A 5 -11.67 -20.44 -5.06
N ARG A 6 -13.01 -20.54 -5.16
CA ARG A 6 -13.76 -20.46 -6.41
C ARG A 6 -14.18 -19.05 -6.79
N THR A 7 -14.37 -18.15 -5.82
CA THR A 7 -15.00 -16.84 -6.05
C THR A 7 -14.13 -15.65 -5.65
N ALA A 8 -12.93 -15.88 -5.08
CA ALA A 8 -12.04 -14.81 -4.69
C ALA A 8 -11.67 -13.94 -5.91
N ARG A 9 -11.80 -12.62 -5.74
CA ARG A 9 -11.30 -11.65 -6.71
C ARG A 9 -9.77 -11.69 -6.76
N SER A 10 -9.22 -11.68 -7.98
CA SER A 10 -7.81 -11.36 -8.23
C SER A 10 -7.55 -9.94 -7.77
N LEU A 11 -6.67 -9.79 -6.79
CA LEU A 11 -6.20 -8.50 -6.31
C LEU A 11 -4.67 -8.57 -6.23
N PRO A 12 -3.93 -7.57 -6.72
CA PRO A 12 -2.46 -7.64 -6.80
C PRO A 12 -1.78 -8.01 -5.48
N TRP A 13 -2.29 -7.48 -4.36
CA TRP A 13 -1.76 -7.77 -3.03
C TRP A 13 -2.13 -9.16 -2.47
N ARG A 14 -3.07 -9.89 -3.09
CA ARG A 14 -3.39 -11.29 -2.74
C ARG A 14 -2.56 -12.31 -3.50
N GLU A 15 -1.88 -11.87 -4.57
CA GLU A 15 -1.00 -12.69 -5.38
C GLU A 15 0.44 -12.64 -4.87
N SER A 16 0.75 -11.73 -3.93
CA SER A 16 2.04 -11.61 -3.27
C SER A 16 2.01 -12.20 -1.86
N ALA A 17 3.10 -12.86 -1.47
CA ALA A 17 3.37 -13.28 -0.10
C ALA A 17 4.30 -12.31 0.65
N ASP A 18 4.71 -11.21 0.00
CA ASP A 18 5.61 -10.22 0.59
C ASP A 18 4.89 -9.40 1.68
N PRO A 19 5.37 -9.42 2.94
CA PRO A 19 4.81 -8.62 4.04
C PRO A 19 4.71 -7.13 3.73
N TYR A 20 5.67 -6.55 2.99
CA TYR A 20 5.66 -5.15 2.59
C TYR A 20 4.48 -4.86 1.65
N HIS A 21 4.31 -5.69 0.62
CA HIS A 21 3.20 -5.57 -0.32
C HIS A 21 1.84 -5.69 0.36
N ILE A 22 1.71 -6.62 1.30
CA ILE A 22 0.48 -6.81 2.08
C ILE A 22 0.24 -5.57 2.95
N TRP A 23 1.25 -5.09 3.68
CA TRP A 23 1.12 -3.95 4.58
C TRP A 23 0.74 -2.66 3.85
N VAL A 24 1.35 -2.37 2.69
CA VAL A 24 0.97 -1.24 1.83
C VAL A 24 -0.51 -1.30 1.47
N SER A 25 -0.99 -2.48 1.05
CA SER A 25 -2.39 -2.64 0.64
C SER A 25 -3.36 -2.43 1.79
N GLU A 26 -3.07 -2.96 2.98
CA GLU A 26 -3.92 -2.83 4.16
C GLU A 26 -4.00 -1.37 4.63
N VAL A 27 -2.88 -0.63 4.62
CA VAL A 27 -2.90 0.80 4.98
C VAL A 27 -3.73 1.59 3.97
N MET A 28 -3.62 1.30 2.67
CA MET A 28 -4.39 1.99 1.63
C MET A 28 -5.89 1.68 1.70
N LEU A 29 -6.27 0.45 2.04
CA LEU A 29 -7.67 0.00 2.08
C LEU A 29 -8.44 0.52 3.30
N GLN A 30 -7.76 1.07 4.32
CA GLN A 30 -8.43 1.75 5.43
C GLN A 30 -9.31 2.90 4.92
N GLN A 31 -10.63 2.75 5.08
CA GLN A 31 -11.63 3.76 4.68
C GLN A 31 -11.51 4.19 3.21
N THR A 32 -10.98 3.33 2.33
CA THR A 32 -10.86 3.58 0.88
C THR A 32 -11.32 2.34 0.11
N GLN A 33 -12.08 2.54 -0.97
CA GLN A 33 -12.59 1.43 -1.78
C GLN A 33 -11.48 0.77 -2.61
N VAL A 34 -11.61 -0.55 -2.85
CA VAL A 34 -10.65 -1.36 -3.63
C VAL A 34 -10.38 -0.75 -5.01
N THR A 35 -11.43 -0.33 -5.72
CA THR A 35 -11.33 0.26 -7.06
C THR A 35 -10.47 1.51 -7.08
N THR A 36 -10.57 2.35 -6.05
CA THR A 36 -9.74 3.54 -5.86
C THR A 36 -8.30 3.16 -5.53
N VAL A 37 -8.07 2.12 -4.73
CA VAL A 37 -6.71 1.74 -4.28
C VAL A 37 -5.86 1.14 -5.40
N LEU A 38 -6.44 0.36 -6.32
CA LEU A 38 -5.70 -0.37 -7.36
C LEU A 38 -4.63 0.47 -8.10
N PRO A 39 -4.94 1.64 -8.70
CA PRO A 39 -3.94 2.43 -9.40
C PRO A 39 -2.90 3.06 -8.45
N TYR A 40 -3.25 3.34 -7.20
CA TYR A 40 -2.33 3.90 -6.21
C TYR A 40 -1.34 2.86 -5.71
N TYR A 41 -1.82 1.64 -5.46
CA TYR A 41 -0.99 0.51 -5.05
C TYR A 41 0.12 0.24 -6.07
N ALA A 42 -0.26 0.13 -7.35
CA ALA A 42 0.70 -0.10 -8.44
C ALA A 42 1.74 1.03 -8.54
N ARG A 43 1.29 2.30 -8.52
CA ARG A 43 2.19 3.46 -8.57
C ARG A 43 3.11 3.55 -7.35
N PHE A 44 2.59 3.24 -6.17
CA PHE A 44 3.34 3.33 -4.93
C PHE A 44 4.47 2.30 -4.90
N LEU A 45 4.19 1.04 -5.28
CA LEU A 45 5.22 0.00 -5.37
C LEU A 45 6.22 0.24 -6.49
N ALA A 46 5.80 0.82 -7.61
CA ALA A 46 6.74 1.23 -8.65
C ALA A 46 7.72 2.32 -8.14
N GLN A 47 7.26 3.21 -7.26
CA GLN A 47 8.08 4.28 -6.71
C GLN A 47 8.93 3.84 -5.51
N PHE A 48 8.37 2.96 -4.68
CA PHE A 48 8.96 2.42 -3.46
C PHE A 48 8.84 0.89 -3.52
N PRO A 49 9.76 0.20 -4.22
CA PRO A 49 9.66 -1.23 -4.44
C PRO A 49 9.93 -2.06 -3.18
N THR A 50 10.60 -1.48 -2.18
CA THR A 50 10.94 -2.17 -0.92
C THR A 50 10.64 -1.28 0.28
N LEU A 51 10.61 -1.90 1.46
CA LEU A 51 10.42 -1.20 2.72
C LEU A 51 11.54 -0.18 2.97
N GLU A 52 12.79 -0.53 2.64
CA GLU A 52 13.97 0.33 2.78
C GLU A 52 13.89 1.54 1.84
N ALA A 53 13.42 1.33 0.61
CA ALA A 53 13.20 2.41 -0.36
C ALA A 53 12.13 3.39 0.13
N LEU A 54 11.07 2.89 0.80
CA LEU A 54 10.07 3.73 1.45
C LEU A 54 10.65 4.48 2.65
N ALA A 55 11.44 3.82 3.50
CA ALA A 55 12.02 4.40 4.71
C ALA A 55 12.99 5.55 4.39
N ALA A 56 13.84 5.36 3.37
CA ALA A 56 14.84 6.33 2.93
C ALA A 56 14.27 7.49 2.10
N ALA A 57 13.03 7.38 1.61
CA ALA A 57 12.44 8.41 0.77
C ALA A 57 12.13 9.70 1.55
N PRO A 58 12.25 10.89 0.94
CA PRO A 58 11.76 12.11 1.56
C PRO A 58 10.24 12.03 1.79
N GLN A 59 9.78 12.40 2.99
CA GLN A 59 8.35 12.36 3.34
C GLN A 59 7.46 13.06 2.30
N GLN A 60 7.91 14.19 1.73
CA GLN A 60 7.16 14.91 0.71
C GLN A 60 6.91 14.05 -0.55
N LYS A 61 7.87 13.20 -0.93
CA LYS A 61 7.73 12.27 -2.06
C LYS A 61 6.67 11.20 -1.75
N VAL A 62 6.66 10.68 -0.53
CA VAL A 62 5.64 9.72 -0.07
C VAL A 62 4.24 10.35 -0.10
N LEU A 63 4.11 11.58 0.43
CA LEU A 63 2.84 12.30 0.42
C LEU A 63 2.37 12.60 -1.00
N LYS A 64 3.30 12.92 -1.92
CA LYS A 64 2.97 13.13 -3.33
C LYS A 64 2.43 11.87 -4.00
N CYS A 65 3.02 10.70 -3.73
CA CYS A 65 2.49 9.43 -4.23
C CYS A 65 1.11 9.08 -3.64
N TRP A 66 0.82 9.55 -2.43
CA TRP A 66 -0.45 9.35 -1.72
C TRP A 66 -1.54 10.38 -2.08
N GLU A 67 -1.18 11.43 -2.81
CA GLU A 67 -2.07 12.55 -3.14
C GLU A 67 -3.34 12.06 -3.86
N GLY A 68 -4.50 12.33 -3.27
CA GLY A 68 -5.81 11.89 -3.78
C GLY A 68 -6.44 10.70 -3.04
N LEU A 69 -5.70 9.94 -2.22
CA LEU A 69 -6.28 8.90 -1.35
C LEU A 69 -6.93 9.43 -0.06
N GLY A 70 -6.73 10.72 0.24
CA GLY A 70 -7.17 11.32 1.51
C GLY A 70 -6.47 10.73 2.74
N TYR A 71 -6.84 11.21 3.92
CA TYR A 71 -6.33 10.73 5.22
C TYR A 71 -4.79 10.63 5.28
N TYR A 72 -4.09 11.73 4.97
CA TYR A 72 -2.61 11.80 4.93
C TYR A 72 -1.89 11.38 6.22
N ALA A 73 -2.60 11.32 7.35
CA ALA A 73 -2.07 10.74 8.57
C ALA A 73 -1.65 9.26 8.38
N ARG A 74 -2.37 8.49 7.56
CA ARG A 74 -2.00 7.10 7.22
C ARG A 74 -0.63 7.04 6.56
N ALA A 75 -0.41 7.87 5.54
CA ALA A 75 0.86 7.95 4.82
C ALA A 75 2.02 8.34 5.74
N ARG A 76 1.82 9.35 6.61
CA ARG A 76 2.85 9.80 7.56
C ARG A 76 3.18 8.73 8.59
N ASN A 77 2.16 8.11 9.20
CA ASN A 77 2.37 7.08 10.21
C ASN A 77 3.01 5.83 9.61
N PHE A 78 2.60 5.46 8.40
CA PHE A 78 3.19 4.33 7.67
C PHE A 78 4.66 4.58 7.33
N HIS A 79 5.00 5.76 6.81
CA HIS A 79 6.38 6.13 6.53
C HIS A 79 7.24 6.18 7.80
N LYS A 80 6.71 6.75 8.89
CA LYS A 80 7.39 6.73 10.19
C LYS A 80 7.63 5.31 10.70
N ALA A 81 6.65 4.42 10.56
CA ALA A 81 6.79 3.02 10.95
C ALA A 81 7.82 2.30 10.08
N ALA A 82 7.86 2.57 8.77
CA ALA A 82 8.87 2.02 7.87
C ALA A 82 10.30 2.43 8.24
N GLN A 83 10.49 3.59 8.88
CA GLN A 83 11.81 4.05 9.36
C GLN A 83 12.24 3.43 10.71
N MET A 84 11.35 2.72 11.39
CA MET A 84 11.60 2.13 12.71
C MET A 84 11.93 0.63 12.63
N VAL A 85 11.74 0.01 11.47
CA VAL A 85 12.01 -1.40 11.18
C VAL A 85 13.32 -1.50 10.42
#